data_AF-D9PIN0-F1
#
_entry.id   AF-D9PIN0-F1
#
_cell.length_a   1.000
_cell.length_b   1.000
_cell.length_c   1.000
_cell.angle_alpha   90.00
_cell.angle_beta   90.00
_cell.angle_gamma   90.00
#
_symmetry.space_group_name_H-M   'P 1'
#
loop_
_entity.id
_entity.type
_entity.pdbx_description
1 polymer ?
#
loop_
_entity_poly.entity_id
_entity_poly.type
_entity_poly.pdbx_seq_one_letter_code
_entity_poly.pdbx_strand_id
1 'polypeptide(L)'
;MHQVFLGIGGNTGNKHDNFDKVYTFIKNELGEIIKRSSVYETPAWGFQSDENFWNQVLVIETGFSPEELLQKIAEIENQFWPRTRDCRLHFT
;
A
#
# COMPACT_ATOMS: atom_id res chain seq x y z
N MET A 1 10.10 3.11 20.59
CA MET A 1 9.67 2.38 19.37
C MET A 1 8.18 2.18 19.44
N HIS A 2 7.50 2.34 18.30
CA HIS A 2 6.05 2.23 18.16
C HIS A 2 5.72 1.02 17.29
N GLN A 3 4.74 0.24 17.71
CA GLN A 3 4.16 -0.82 16.89
C GLN A 3 3.00 -0.23 16.09
N VAL A 4 3.05 -0.33 14.77
CA VAL A 4 2.08 0.28 13.86
C VAL A 4 1.50 -0.78 12.94
N PHE A 5 0.19 -0.69 12.72
CA PHE A 5 -0.54 -1.49 11.74
C PHE A 5 -0.70 -0.68 10.45
N LEU A 6 -0.07 -1.14 9.36
CA LEU A 6 -0.15 -0.50 8.06
C LEU A 6 -1.01 -1.33 7.11
N GLY A 7 -2.04 -0.72 6.53
CA GLY A 7 -2.78 -1.30 5.41
C GLY A 7 -2.11 -0.94 4.10
N ILE A 8 -1.78 -1.94 3.29
CA ILE A 8 -1.29 -1.76 1.92
C ILE A 8 -2.29 -2.37 0.93
N GLY A 9 -2.41 -1.75 -0.24
CA GLY A 9 -3.22 -2.31 -1.31
C GLY A 9 -3.01 -1.63 -2.65
N GLY A 10 -3.31 -2.38 -3.70
CA GLY A 10 -3.17 -1.95 -5.08
C GLY A 10 -3.71 -3.00 -6.05
N ASN A 11 -4.15 -2.56 -7.22
CA ASN A 11 -4.76 -3.40 -8.25
C ASN A 11 -4.11 -3.27 -9.64
N THR A 12 -3.13 -2.38 -9.82
CA THR A 12 -2.53 -2.10 -11.13
C THR A 12 -1.17 -2.78 -11.30
N GLY A 13 -0.85 -3.14 -12.54
CA GLY A 13 0.43 -3.75 -12.91
C GLY A 13 0.65 -5.14 -12.29
N ASN A 14 1.92 -5.55 -12.14
CA ASN A 14 2.25 -6.82 -11.50
C ASN A 14 2.14 -6.70 -9.97
N LYS A 15 1.03 -7.18 -9.41
CA LYS A 15 0.71 -7.10 -7.97
C LYS A 15 1.77 -7.77 -7.09
N HIS A 16 2.36 -8.89 -7.53
CA HIS A 16 3.44 -9.56 -6.79
C HIS A 16 4.69 -8.69 -6.69
N ASP A 17 5.21 -8.23 -7.82
CA ASP A 17 6.42 -7.39 -7.87
C ASP A 17 6.23 -6.08 -7.10
N ASN A 18 5.02 -5.51 -7.17
CA ASN A 18 4.68 -4.29 -6.44
C ASN A 18 4.71 -4.52 -4.92
N PHE A 19 4.11 -5.60 -4.43
CA PHE A 19 4.12 -5.93 -3.00
C PHE A 19 5.55 -6.23 -2.50
N ASP A 20 6.36 -6.94 -3.29
CA ASP A 20 7.76 -7.21 -2.92
C ASP A 20 8.61 -5.94 -2.82
N LYS A 21 8.40 -4.99 -3.74
CA LYS A 21 9.01 -3.66 -3.66
C LYS A 21 8.52 -2.91 -2.42
N VAL A 22 7.22 -2.91 -2.14
CA VAL A 22 6.65 -2.26 -0.95
C VAL A 22 7.25 -2.84 0.33
N TYR A 23 7.40 -4.16 0.46
CA TYR A 23 8.04 -4.76 1.63
C TYR A 23 9.49 -4.29 1.79
N THR A 24 10.22 -4.21 0.68
CA THR A 24 11.62 -3.74 0.67
C THR A 24 11.70 -2.27 1.11
N PHE A 25 10.82 -1.41 0.60
CA PHE A 25 10.77 0.00 0.99
C PHE A 25 10.41 0.17 2.46
N ILE A 26 9.38 -0.52 2.94
CA ILE A 26 8.98 -0.44 4.34
C ILE A 26 10.15 -0.83 5.24
N LYS A 27 10.82 -1.96 4.95
CA LYS A 27 11.97 -2.43 5.71
C LYS A 27 13.12 -1.40 5.75
N ASN A 28 13.41 -0.78 4.61
CA ASN A 28 14.56 0.11 4.49
C ASN A 28 14.29 1.54 4.99
N GLU A 29 13.06 2.05 4.83
CA GLU A 29 12.75 3.47 5.00
C GLU A 29 11.80 3.77 6.16
N LEU A 30 10.96 2.80 6.57
CA LEU A 30 9.89 3.01 7.56
C LEU A 30 10.13 2.24 8.86
N GLY A 31 10.68 1.03 8.80
CA GLY A 31 10.95 0.20 9.97
C GLY A 31 10.85 -1.30 9.69
N GLU A 32 11.08 -2.13 10.71
CA GLU A 32 11.10 -3.59 10.56
C GLU A 32 9.69 -4.16 10.45
N ILE A 33 9.46 -5.07 9.50
CA ILE A 33 8.20 -5.79 9.34
C ILE A 33 8.19 -6.99 10.29
N ILE A 34 7.36 -6.93 11.33
CA ILE A 34 7.24 -7.98 12.35
C ILE A 34 6.28 -9.08 11.91
N LYS A 35 5.16 -8.70 11.28
CA LYS A 35 4.13 -9.65 10.81
C LYS A 35 3.50 -9.17 9.52
N ARG A 36 3.03 -10.13 8.72
CA ARG A 36 2.22 -9.91 7.54
C ARG A 36 0.99 -10.80 7.64
N SER A 37 -0.18 -10.24 7.36
CA SER A 37 -1.39 -11.03 7.17
C SER A 37 -1.35 -11.76 5.82
N SER A 38 -2.32 -12.65 5.56
CA SER A 38 -2.54 -13.16 4.22
C SER A 38 -2.93 -12.03 3.27
N VAL A 39 -2.60 -12.16 1.99
CA VAL A 39 -3.08 -11.26 0.95
C VAL A 39 -4.52 -11.63 0.60
N TYR A 40 -5.40 -10.64 0.56
CA TYR A 40 -6.80 -10.80 0.17
C TYR A 40 -7.06 -10.09 -1.14
N GLU A 41 -7.77 -10.77 -2.04
CA GLU A 41 -8.22 -10.19 -3.30
C GLU A 41 -9.68 -9.77 -3.19
N THR A 42 -9.97 -8.51 -3.50
CA THR A 42 -11.32 -7.94 -3.42
C THR A 42 -11.63 -7.04 -4.61
N PRO A 43 -12.90 -6.89 -5.03
CA PRO A 43 -13.28 -5.90 -6.02
C PRO A 43 -12.90 -4.47 -5.60
N ALA A 44 -12.78 -3.57 -6.58
CA ALA A 44 -12.64 -2.15 -6.32
C ALA A 44 -13.93 -1.60 -5.68
N TRP A 45 -13.77 -0.82 -4.62
CA TRP A 45 -14.89 -0.15 -3.95
C TRP A 45 -14.90 1.34 -4.30
N GLY A 46 -16.04 1.85 -4.75
CA GLY A 46 -16.23 3.28 -5.03
C GLY A 46 -15.82 3.76 -6.42
N PHE A 47 -15.33 2.87 -7.30
CA PHE A 47 -15.10 3.13 -8.73
C PHE A 47 -15.06 1.81 -9.49
N GLN A 48 -15.23 1.87 -10.82
CA GLN A 48 -15.05 0.70 -11.68
C GLN A 48 -13.57 0.47 -11.93
N SER A 49 -13.16 -0.79 -11.80
CA SER A 49 -11.86 -1.25 -12.25
C SER A 49 -12.01 -2.65 -12.82
N ASP A 50 -11.28 -2.92 -13.91
CA ASP A 50 -11.22 -4.24 -14.53
C ASP A 50 -10.38 -5.23 -13.69
N GLU A 51 -9.61 -4.72 -12.72
CA GLU A 51 -8.69 -5.50 -11.90
C GLU A 51 -9.07 -5.46 -10.41
N ASN A 52 -9.05 -6.63 -9.77
CA ASN A 52 -9.25 -6.75 -8.33
C ASN A 52 -8.05 -6.21 -7.55
N PHE A 53 -8.34 -5.60 -6.40
CA PHE A 53 -7.36 -5.15 -5.44
C PHE A 53 -6.78 -6.31 -4.65
N TRP A 54 -5.46 -6.29 -4.50
CA TRP A 54 -4.81 -6.98 -3.40
C TRP A 54 -4.76 -6.06 -2.19
N ASN A 55 -5.10 -6.60 -1.02
CA ASN A 55 -5.06 -5.91 0.26
C ASN A 55 -4.34 -6.77 1.28
N GLN A 56 -3.53 -6.13 2.11
CA GLN A 56 -2.83 -6.79 3.21
C GLN A 56 -2.57 -5.81 4.35
N VAL A 57 -2.60 -6.32 5.57
CA VAL A 57 -2.16 -5.60 6.77
C VAL A 57 -0.78 -6.09 7.19
N LEU A 58 0.10 -5.14 7.49
CA LEU A 58 1.43 -5.34 8.02
C LEU A 58 1.51 -4.82 9.46
N VAL A 59 2.26 -5.51 10.31
CA VAL A 59 2.69 -4.98 11.61
C VAL A 59 4.15 -4.60 11.48
N ILE A 60 4.46 -3.32 11.72
CA ILE A 60 5.83 -2.81 11.69
C ILE A 60 6.23 -2.24 13.05
N GLU A 61 7.53 -2.26 13.32
CA GLU A 61 8.13 -1.49 14.40
C GLU A 61 8.92 -0.33 13.83
N THR A 62 8.62 0.87 14.31
CA THR A 62 9.25 2.09 13.81
C THR A 62 9.63 3.04 14.95
N GLY A 63 10.63 3.87 14.69
CA GLY A 63 11.02 4.98 15.56
C GLY A 63 10.30 6.30 15.27
N PHE A 64 9.58 6.38 14.13
CA PHE A 64 8.93 7.62 13.69
C PHE A 64 7.69 7.94 14.53
N SER A 65 7.43 9.24 14.70
CA SER A 65 6.14 9.72 15.16
C SER A 65 5.05 9.43 14.11
N PRO A 66 3.76 9.47 14.48
CA PRO A 66 2.66 9.27 13.54
C PRO A 66 2.72 10.22 12.33
N GLU A 67 3.04 11.50 12.55
CA GLU A 67 3.11 12.52 11.50
C GLU A 67 4.30 12.28 10.56
N GLU A 68 5.47 11.94 11.10
CA GLU A 68 6.68 11.62 10.32
C GLU A 68 6.45 10.37 9.45
N LEU A 69 5.83 9.34 10.02
CA LEU A 69 5.51 8.12 9.31
C LEU A 69 4.54 8.39 8.15
N LEU A 70 3.48 9.17 8.40
CA LEU A 70 2.52 9.53 7.37
C LEU A 70 3.18 10.33 6.24
N GLN A 71 4.05 11.28 6.57
CA GLN A 71 4.78 12.06 5.57
C GLN A 71 5.67 11.17 4.71
N LYS A 72 6.45 10.26 5.33
CA LYS A 72 7.29 9.31 4.60
C LYS A 72 6.50 8.39 3.68
N ILE A 73 5.35 7.90 4.14
CA ILE A 73 4.46 7.08 3.30
C ILE A 73 3.99 7.87 2.08
N ALA A 74 3.57 9.13 2.27
CA ALA A 74 3.13 9.99 1.17
C ALA A 74 4.25 10.29 0.17
N GLU A 75 5.48 10.49 0.63
CA GLU A 75 6.66 10.68 -0.23
C GLU A 75 6.92 9.44 -1.09
N ILE A 76 6.90 8.24 -0.50
CA ILE A 76 7.08 6.97 -1.21
C ILE A 76 5.98 6.76 -2.26
N GLU A 77 4.71 7.00 -1.90
CA GLU A 77 3.58 6.88 -2.84
C GLU A 77 3.76 7.85 -4.01
N ASN A 78 4.07 9.11 -3.76
CA ASN A 78 4.24 10.10 -4.83
C ASN A 78 5.42 9.80 -5.76
N GLN A 79 6.50 9.21 -5.24
CA GLN A 79 7.69 8.90 -6.02
C GLN A 79 7.54 7.64 -6.88
N PHE A 80 6.87 6.61 -6.38
CA PHE A 80 6.87 5.29 -7.03
C PHE A 80 5.48 4.74 -7.38
N TRP A 81 4.43 5.08 -6.62
CA TRP A 81 3.05 4.61 -6.85
C TRP A 81 2.05 5.77 -6.74
N PRO A 82 2.10 6.73 -7.69
CA PRO A 82 1.19 7.86 -7.65
C PRO A 82 -0.25 7.35 -7.71
N ARG A 83 -1.07 7.82 -6.76
CA ARG A 83 -2.46 7.40 -6.64
C ARG A 83 -3.25 7.89 -7.85
N THR A 84 -3.51 6.98 -8.78
CA THR A 84 -4.40 7.23 -9.92
C THR A 84 -5.76 6.62 -9.60
N ARG A 85 -6.80 7.46 -9.56
CA ARG A 85 -8.19 7.02 -9.48
C ARG A 85 -8.81 7.26 -10.85
N ASP A 86 -8.70 6.28 -11.75
CA ASP A 86 -9.31 6.43 -13.07
C ASP A 86 -10.83 6.23 -12.97
N CYS A 87 -11.55 7.34 -12.82
CA CYS A 87 -13.01 7.38 -12.91
C CYS A 87 -13.43 7.59 -14.37
N ARG A 88 -13.07 6.71 -15.30
CA ARG A 88 -13.65 6.78 -16.66
C ARG A 88 -15.00 6.09 -16.70
N LEU A 89 -16.02 6.88 -16.37
CA LEU A 89 -17.41 6.60 -16.72
C LEU A 89 -17.52 6.54 -18.26
N HIS A 90 -17.62 5.34 -18.83
CA HIS A 90 -18.25 5.16 -20.13
C HIS A 90 -19.67 4.66 -19.88
N PHE A 91 -20.61 5.59 -19.73
CA PHE A 91 -22.01 5.31 -20.02
C PHE A 91 -22.15 5.31 -21.53
N THR A 92 -22.24 4.12 -22.13
CA THR A 92 -22.85 3.93 -23.46
C THR A 92 -24.36 3.85 -23.31
#